data_AF-A0A3D5JH36-F1
#
_entry.id   AF-A0A3D5JH36-F1
#
_cell.length_a   1.000
_cell.length_b   1.000
_cell.length_c   1.000
_cell.angle_alpha   90.00
_cell.angle_beta   90.00
_cell.angle_gamma   90.00
#
_symmetry.space_group_name_H-M   'P 1'
#
loop_
_entity.id
_entity.type
_entity.pdbx_description
1 polymer ?
#
loop_
_entity_poly.entity_id
_entity_poly.type
_entity_poly.pdbx_seq_one_letter_code
_entity_poly.pdbx_strand_id
1 'polypeptide(L)'
;MKTFAVTLVAALFVGLSLSGQPASAHQCILEGSSAEAIQSYNSCKADLANGTANHQASDQSGEVARLQAENNALKAQLAEIKRQLLGLLGTL
;
A
#
# COMPACT_ATOMS: atom_id res chain seq x y z
N MET A 1 4.49 28.18 44.55
CA MET A 1 3.36 27.86 43.64
C MET A 1 3.41 28.63 42.32
N LYS A 2 3.56 29.97 42.32
CA LYS A 2 3.62 30.77 41.07
C LYS A 2 4.75 30.37 40.10
N THR A 3 5.96 30.09 40.61
CA THR A 3 7.10 29.66 39.79
C THR A 3 6.86 28.33 39.09
N PHE A 4 6.27 27.35 39.80
CA PHE A 4 5.94 26.03 39.25
C PHE A 4 4.92 26.10 38.10
N ALA A 5 3.92 26.98 38.23
CA ALA A 5 2.91 27.19 37.19
C ALA A 5 3.51 27.84 35.93
N VAL A 6 4.43 28.80 36.09
CA VAL A 6 5.12 29.43 34.94
C VAL A 6 6.01 28.42 34.21
N THR A 7 6.75 27.58 34.93
CA THR A 7 7.59 26.55 34.32
C THR A 7 6.75 25.50 33.57
N LEU A 8 5.59 25.12 34.11
CA LEU A 8 4.69 24.16 33.49
C LEU A 8 4.05 24.72 32.21
N VAL A 9 3.62 25.99 32.22
CA VAL A 9 3.05 26.66 31.03
C VAL A 9 4.12 26.85 29.95
N ALA A 10 5.35 27.23 30.34
CA ALA A 10 6.47 27.34 29.41
C ALA A 10 6.83 25.99 28.76
N ALA A 11 6.84 24.91 29.54
CA ALA A 11 7.07 23.56 29.03
C ALA A 11 5.96 23.10 28.07
N LEU A 12 4.70 23.45 28.35
CA LEU A 12 3.57 23.14 27.48
C LEU A 12 3.65 23.88 26.14
N PHE A 13 4.05 25.16 26.16
CA PHE A 13 4.23 25.97 24.95
C PHE A 13 5.39 25.49 24.07
N VAL A 14 6.51 25.08 24.67
CA VAL A 14 7.64 24.49 23.93
C VAL A 14 7.25 23.13 23.34
N GLY A 15 6.51 22.30 24.09
CA GLY A 15 6.02 21.00 23.61
C GLY A 15 5.04 21.11 22.44
N LEU A 16 4.17 22.12 22.42
CA LEU A 16 3.19 22.34 21.36
C LEU A 16 3.81 22.89 20.05
N SER A 17 4.97 23.54 20.15
CA SER A 17 5.68 24.11 19.00
C SER A 17 6.47 23.06 18.21
N LEU A 18 6.71 21.88 18.79
CA LEU A 18 7.54 20.83 18.21
C LEU A 18 6.74 19.80 17.39
N SER A 19 5.41 19.87 17.38
CA SER A 19 4.53 18.95 16.64
C SER A 19 4.27 19.35 15.19
N GLY A 20 4.87 20.44 14.71
CA GLY A 20 4.75 20.93 13.33
C GLY A 20 5.53 20.12 12.28
N GLN A 21 5.78 18.83 12.52
CA GLN A 21 6.28 17.95 11.46
C GLN A 21 5.18 17.86 10.40
N PRO A 22 5.42 18.19 9.12
CA PRO A 22 4.42 17.94 8.09
C PRO A 22 4.14 16.45 8.12
N ALA A 23 2.91 16.08 8.47
CA ALA A 23 2.41 14.75 8.17
C ALA A 23 2.68 14.54 6.68
N SER A 24 3.62 13.68 6.36
CA SER A 24 4.13 13.48 5.01
C SER A 24 3.06 12.83 4.14
N ALA A 25 2.07 13.62 3.73
CA ALA A 25 1.27 13.32 2.56
C ALA A 25 2.19 13.48 1.36
N HIS A 26 2.34 12.44 0.55
CA HIS A 26 3.10 12.51 -0.69
C HIS A 26 2.63 13.72 -1.52
N GLN A 27 3.50 14.72 -1.67
CA GLN A 27 3.19 15.88 -2.49
C GLN A 27 3.30 15.45 -3.95
N CYS A 28 2.18 15.50 -4.69
CA CYS A 28 2.19 15.24 -6.12
C CYS A 28 2.94 16.38 -6.82
N ILE A 29 4.04 16.07 -7.48
CA ILE A 29 4.87 17.04 -8.22
C ILE A 29 4.76 16.74 -9.71
N LEU A 30 4.60 17.79 -10.53
CA LEU A 30 4.54 17.67 -11.99
C LEU A 30 5.96 17.76 -12.57
N GLU A 31 6.52 16.62 -12.93
CA GLU A 31 7.88 16.50 -13.49
C GLU A 31 7.88 16.67 -15.02
N GLY A 32 7.63 17.89 -15.49
CA GLY A 32 7.70 18.26 -16.90
C GLY A 32 6.35 18.38 -17.62
N SER A 33 6.38 18.44 -18.95
CA SER A 33 5.22 18.78 -19.80
C SER A 33 4.81 17.68 -20.78
N SER A 34 5.37 16.48 -20.66
CA SER A 34 4.95 15.35 -21.50
C SER A 34 3.57 14.83 -21.07
N ALA A 35 2.91 14.10 -21.96
CA ALA A 35 1.61 13.50 -21.65
C ALA A 35 1.72 12.52 -20.47
N GLU A 36 2.82 11.78 -20.39
CA GLU A 36 3.12 10.80 -19.34
C GLU A 36 3.35 11.49 -17.99
N ALA A 37 4.08 12.61 -17.97
CA ALA A 37 4.31 13.40 -16.77
C ALA A 37 2.99 13.98 -16.21
N ILE A 38 2.15 14.50 -17.10
CA ILE A 38 0.82 15.03 -16.75
C ILE A 38 -0.10 13.92 -16.22
N GLN A 39 -0.10 12.76 -16.88
CA GLN A 39 -0.90 11.61 -16.46
C GLN A 39 -0.49 11.12 -15.07
N SER A 40 0.80 10.94 -14.83
CA SER A 40 1.34 10.51 -13.53
C SER A 40 0.97 11.48 -12.40
N TYR A 41 1.10 12.79 -12.64
CA TYR A 41 0.71 13.81 -11.69
C TYR A 41 -0.81 13.82 -11.40
N ASN A 42 -1.64 13.63 -12.42
CA ASN A 42 -3.10 13.58 -12.24
C ASN A 42 -3.55 12.32 -11.49
N SER A 43 -2.93 11.17 -11.75
CA SER A 43 -3.16 9.94 -10.98
C SER A 43 -2.85 10.15 -9.50
N CYS A 44 -1.68 10.71 -9.18
CA CYS A 44 -1.32 11.03 -7.80
C CYS A 44 -2.34 11.97 -7.13
N LYS A 45 -2.80 13.01 -7.83
CA LYS A 45 -3.83 13.92 -7.29
C LYS A 45 -5.16 13.22 -7.04
N ALA A 46 -5.57 12.30 -7.91
CA ALA A 46 -6.78 11.52 -7.72
C ALA A 46 -6.69 10.62 -6.48
N ASP A 47 -5.54 9.97 -6.28
CA ASP A 47 -5.28 9.13 -5.11
C ASP A 47 -5.26 9.94 -3.80
N LEU A 48 -4.68 11.14 -3.84
CA LEU A 48 -4.69 12.06 -2.70
C LEU A 48 -6.12 12.53 -2.36
N ALA A 49 -6.91 12.88 -3.37
CA ALA A 49 -8.30 13.30 -3.18
C ALA A 49 -9.19 12.17 -2.64
N ASN A 50 -8.89 10.91 -3.01
CA ASN A 50 -9.64 9.74 -2.58
C ASN A 50 -9.12 9.13 -1.26
N GLY A 51 -8.09 9.72 -0.65
CA GLY A 51 -7.48 9.22 0.59
C GLY A 51 -6.75 7.89 0.43
N THR A 52 -6.46 7.46 -0.80
CA THR A 52 -5.77 6.20 -1.13
C THR A 52 -4.26 6.36 -1.31
N ALA A 53 -3.71 7.53 -0.98
CA ALA A 53 -2.29 7.89 -1.13
C ALA A 53 -1.32 7.05 -0.27
N ASN A 54 -1.77 6.00 0.41
CA ASN A 54 -0.96 5.18 1.30
C ASN A 54 -1.00 3.69 0.88
N HIS A 55 0.07 3.26 0.20
CA HIS A 55 0.64 1.90 0.16
C HIS A 55 -0.27 0.70 -0.18
N GLN A 56 -0.21 0.23 -1.43
CA GLN A 56 -0.40 -1.21 -1.71
C GLN A 56 0.79 -1.90 -2.38
N ALA A 57 1.89 -1.19 -2.70
CA ALA A 57 3.03 -1.80 -3.37
C ALA A 57 3.79 -2.84 -2.51
N SER A 58 3.81 -2.69 -1.17
CA SER A 58 4.51 -3.62 -0.27
C SER A 58 3.71 -4.90 0.01
N ASP A 59 2.39 -4.79 0.22
CA ASP A 59 1.52 -5.95 0.48
C ASP A 59 1.17 -6.72 -0.80
N GLN A 60 1.22 -6.07 -1.97
CA GLN A 60 1.02 -6.75 -3.25
C GLN A 60 2.06 -7.83 -3.51
N SER A 61 3.32 -7.66 -3.10
CA SER A 61 4.34 -8.69 -3.36
C SER A 61 4.07 -9.98 -2.55
N GLY A 62 3.63 -9.85 -1.30
CA GLY A 62 3.27 -10.99 -0.46
C GLY A 62 2.01 -11.69 -0.96
N GLU A 63 1.00 -10.90 -1.31
CA GLU A 63 -0.26 -11.43 -1.83
C GLU A 63 -0.09 -12.09 -3.21
N VAL A 64 0.72 -11.52 -4.10
CA VAL A 64 1.08 -12.15 -5.38
C VAL A 64 1.82 -13.47 -5.17
N ALA A 65 2.77 -13.53 -4.23
CA ALA A 65 3.46 -14.78 -3.92
C ALA A 65 2.51 -15.85 -3.35
N ARG A 66 1.58 -15.45 -2.47
CA ARG A 66 0.53 -16.32 -1.92
C ARG A 66 -0.38 -16.87 -3.03
N LEU A 67 -0.88 -15.99 -3.89
CA LEU A 67 -1.75 -16.34 -5.02
C LEU A 67 -1.02 -17.25 -6.03
N GLN A 68 0.27 -17.01 -6.29
CA GLN A 68 1.08 -17.85 -7.17
C GLN A 68 1.23 -19.28 -6.61
N ALA A 69 1.49 -19.40 -5.30
CA ALA A 69 1.59 -20.70 -4.62
C ALA A 69 0.25 -21.46 -4.66
N GLU A 70 -0.85 -20.76 -4.39
CA GLU A 70 -2.21 -21.32 -4.47
C GLU A 70 -2.54 -21.79 -5.89
N ASN A 71 -2.22 -21.01 -6.92
CA ASN A 71 -2.45 -21.38 -8.32
C ASN A 71 -1.68 -22.64 -8.72
N ASN A 72 -0.44 -22.79 -8.26
CA ASN A 72 0.38 -23.98 -8.53
C ASN A 72 -0.21 -25.23 -7.86
N ALA A 73 -0.69 -25.11 -6.61
CA ALA A 73 -1.35 -26.21 -5.91
C ALA A 73 -2.64 -26.63 -6.62
N LEU A 74 -3.46 -25.68 -7.05
CA LEU A 74 -4.70 -25.95 -7.79
C LEU A 74 -4.43 -26.63 -9.14
N LYS A 75 -3.39 -26.21 -9.87
CA LYS A 75 -2.97 -26.86 -11.13
C LYS A 75 -2.56 -28.32 -10.90
N ALA A 76 -1.83 -28.60 -9.82
CA ALA A 76 -1.43 -29.96 -9.49
C ALA A 76 -2.65 -30.85 -9.15
N GLN A 77 -3.59 -30.33 -8.35
CA GLN A 77 -4.84 -31.02 -8.03
C GLN A 77 -5.67 -31.30 -9.29
N LEU A 78 -5.78 -30.33 -10.20
CA LEU A 78 -6.49 -30.49 -11.46
C LEU A 78 -5.84 -31.56 -12.36
N ALA A 79 -4.51 -31.59 -12.43
CA ALA A 79 -3.78 -32.59 -13.19
C ALA A 79 -4.03 -34.01 -12.65
N GLU A 80 -4.05 -34.17 -11.33
CA GLU A 80 -4.36 -35.45 -10.68
C GLU A 80 -5.79 -35.89 -10.98
N ILE A 81 -6.78 -35.01 -10.79
CA ILE A 81 -8.19 -35.30 -11.11
C ILE A 81 -8.34 -35.71 -12.57
N LYS A 82 -7.68 -35.00 -13.50
CA LYS A 82 -7.69 -35.35 -14.92
C LYS A 82 -7.12 -36.74 -15.16
N ARG A 83 -6.02 -37.11 -14.50
CA ARG A 83 -5.41 -38.45 -14.63
C ARG A 83 -6.34 -39.54 -14.11
N GLN A 84 -6.98 -39.31 -12.97
CA GLN A 84 -7.96 -40.23 -12.39
C GLN A 84 -9.15 -40.42 -13.32
N LEU A 85 -9.70 -39.34 -13.87
CA LEU A 85 -10.81 -39.40 -14.82
C LEU A 85 -10.43 -40.17 -16.10
N LEU A 86 -9.27 -39.89 -16.69
CA LEU A 86 -8.80 -40.61 -17.89
C LEU A 86 -8.57 -42.11 -17.61
N GLY A 87 -8.06 -42.43 -16.41
CA GLY A 87 -7.92 -43.81 -15.95
C GLY A 87 -9.25 -44.54 -15.81
N LEU A 88 -10.27 -43.87 -15.26
CA LEU A 88 -11.63 -44.43 -15.15
C LEU A 88 -12.30 -44.59 -16.52
N LEU A 89 -12.03 -43.68 -17.45
CA LEU A 89 -12.56 -43.72 -18.81
C LEU A 89 -11.82 -44.73 -19.71
N GLY A 90 -10.74 -45.35 -19.21
CA GLY A 90 -9.94 -46.32 -19.98
C GLY A 90 -9.23 -45.70 -21.19
N THR A 91 -8.96 -44.39 -21.16
CA THR A 91 -8.40 -43.60 -22.28
C THR A 91 -6.92 -43.26 -22.08
N LEU A 92 -6.21 -44.04 -21.25
CA LEU A 92 -4.78 -43.87 -21.01
C LEU A 92 -3.93 -44.58 -22.07
#